data_AF-A0A2S7CAM0-F1
#
_entry.id   AF-A0A2S7CAM0-F1
#
_cell.length_a   1.000
_cell.length_b   1.000
_cell.length_c   1.000
_cell.angle_alpha   90.00
_cell.angle_beta   90.00
_cell.angle_gamma   90.00
#
_symmetry.space_group_name_H-M   'P 1'
#
loop_
_entity.id
_entity.type
_entity.pdbx_description
1 polymer ?
#
loop_
_entity_poly.entity_id
_entity_poly.type
_entity_poly.pdbx_seq_one_letter_code
_entity_poly.pdbx_strand_id
1 'polypeptide(L)'
;MLAYCMQRMFMDMMQPQDQPSNDAQPQGNPTPTPSMPPSNPPSSTNAGGQQHGSGTGNGSGGNNTGNGGTSGTGVGNGASPTTKPSQPGTSPTDGQPVTPGPTGPQAPLPPGKVVTAPAGVQNDTIVVHKGEVFDGKGQTYIGGPCMGKGNQDEHQKPQFIVEDGGSLCNVRMKGGGDGVHFLGSGKMVNCVNEDVSEDAVTIDGQGNRAHDAGIAGCSPEVNGRPKVEIINCTLNNAADKVVQDNGAADVVMSGDTVNGAGKVFRTNGGHTDIDSHLQVENCEFNQVKEAVFRTDAPGATVTLANLKTDAPDEVIAPNASQAIGATRIGHKAYSG
;
A
#
# COMPACT_ATOMS: atom_id res chain seq x y z
N MET A 1 10.58 0.48 -32.77
CA MET A 1 10.63 -0.73 -31.90
C MET A 1 9.20 -1.12 -31.60
N LEU A 2 8.67 -2.21 -32.16
CA LEU A 2 7.27 -2.63 -31.95
C LEU A 2 7.05 -4.15 -31.96
N ALA A 3 8.12 -4.95 -32.12
CA ALA A 3 8.01 -6.38 -32.40
C ALA A 3 8.05 -7.28 -31.15
N TYR A 4 8.69 -6.85 -30.05
CA TYR A 4 9.00 -7.74 -28.93
C TYR A 4 7.79 -8.14 -28.07
N CYS A 5 6.86 -7.22 -27.81
CA CYS A 5 5.72 -7.51 -26.93
C CYS A 5 4.63 -8.40 -27.57
N MET A 6 4.76 -8.80 -28.85
CA MET A 6 3.90 -9.80 -29.51
C MET A 6 4.40 -11.24 -29.30
N GLN A 7 5.68 -11.46 -28.99
CA GLN A 7 6.32 -12.77 -29.21
C GLN A 7 6.08 -13.79 -28.09
N ARG A 8 5.46 -13.41 -26.96
CA ARG A 8 5.01 -14.35 -25.91
C ARG A 8 3.58 -14.88 -26.11
N MET A 9 2.69 -14.16 -26.81
CA MET A 9 1.29 -14.60 -27.00
C MET A 9 1.13 -15.80 -27.95
N PHE A 10 2.15 -16.10 -28.77
CA PHE A 10 2.08 -17.18 -29.77
C PHE A 10 2.62 -18.55 -29.31
N MET A 11 3.28 -18.64 -28.15
CA MET A 11 3.87 -19.92 -27.69
C MET A 11 2.91 -20.75 -26.82
N ASP A 12 1.87 -20.14 -26.26
CA ASP A 12 0.92 -20.82 -25.36
C ASP A 12 -0.24 -21.54 -26.10
N MET A 13 -0.38 -21.31 -27.41
CA MET A 13 -1.38 -22.00 -28.26
C MET A 13 -0.87 -23.32 -28.87
N MET A 14 0.28 -23.85 -28.42
CA MET A 14 0.90 -25.06 -29.00
C MET A 14 1.41 -26.06 -27.95
N GLN A 15 0.53 -26.50 -27.05
CA GLN A 15 0.67 -27.80 -26.39
C GLN A 15 -0.27 -28.82 -27.05
N PRO A 16 0.24 -29.93 -27.62
CA PRO A 16 -0.59 -31.06 -28.03
C PRO A 16 -1.18 -31.77 -26.81
N GLN A 17 -2.50 -32.00 -26.79
CA GLN A 17 -3.11 -32.98 -25.91
C GLN A 17 -2.91 -34.39 -26.49
N ASP A 18 -2.66 -35.36 -25.62
CA ASP A 18 -2.34 -36.74 -25.98
C ASP A 18 -3.51 -37.70 -25.69
N GLN A 19 -3.47 -38.89 -26.31
CA GLN A 19 -4.36 -40.06 -26.14
C GLN A 19 -5.77 -40.04 -26.82
N PRO A 20 -6.36 -41.22 -27.15
CA PRO A 20 -7.28 -41.34 -28.31
C PRO A 20 -8.58 -42.16 -28.13
N SER A 21 -9.55 -42.04 -29.05
CA SER A 21 -10.39 -43.18 -29.53
C SER A 21 -11.30 -42.88 -30.76
N ASN A 22 -11.31 -43.84 -31.69
CA ASN A 22 -12.38 -44.36 -32.56
C ASN A 22 -13.53 -43.51 -33.21
N ASP A 23 -13.66 -43.76 -34.53
CA ASP A 23 -14.87 -44.08 -35.32
C ASP A 23 -15.87 -43.02 -35.86
N ALA A 24 -16.14 -43.20 -37.17
CA ALA A 24 -17.38 -42.99 -37.94
C ALA A 24 -17.86 -41.57 -38.38
N GLN A 25 -17.95 -41.47 -39.72
CA GLN A 25 -18.44 -40.42 -40.63
C GLN A 25 -19.96 -40.01 -40.51
N PRO A 26 -20.48 -39.02 -41.28
CA PRO A 26 -21.26 -37.90 -40.71
C PRO A 26 -22.63 -37.63 -41.37
N GLN A 27 -23.36 -36.57 -40.93
CA GLN A 27 -24.13 -35.62 -41.77
C GLN A 27 -24.86 -34.53 -40.92
N GLY A 28 -25.20 -33.38 -41.52
CA GLY A 28 -26.27 -32.50 -41.02
C GLY A 28 -25.96 -30.99 -40.86
N ASN A 29 -26.58 -30.16 -41.71
CA ASN A 29 -26.80 -28.71 -41.58
C ASN A 29 -28.28 -28.47 -41.99
N PRO A 30 -29.01 -27.35 -41.69
CA PRO A 30 -28.53 -25.99 -41.47
C PRO A 30 -29.24 -25.15 -40.35
N THR A 31 -28.89 -23.86 -40.30
CA THR A 31 -29.43 -22.75 -39.48
C THR A 31 -30.93 -22.46 -39.70
N PRO A 32 -31.61 -21.73 -38.77
CA PRO A 32 -31.74 -20.27 -38.95
C PRO A 32 -31.74 -19.39 -37.67
N THR A 33 -31.58 -18.08 -37.87
CA THR A 33 -31.85 -16.96 -36.93
C THR A 33 -33.33 -16.49 -37.05
N PRO A 34 -33.87 -15.46 -36.34
CA PRO A 34 -33.32 -14.45 -35.39
C PRO A 34 -34.00 -14.56 -33.97
N SER A 35 -34.20 -13.58 -33.06
CA SER A 35 -34.26 -12.09 -33.08
C SER A 35 -34.08 -11.42 -31.70
N MET A 36 -33.78 -10.11 -31.69
CA MET A 36 -34.11 -9.11 -30.65
C MET A 36 -35.50 -8.47 -30.96
N PRO A 37 -36.23 -7.73 -30.06
CA PRO A 37 -35.77 -6.66 -29.12
C PRO A 37 -36.62 -6.56 -27.79
N PRO A 38 -36.85 -5.40 -27.13
CA PRO A 38 -35.93 -4.49 -26.40
C PRO A 38 -36.37 -4.16 -24.92
N SER A 39 -35.83 -3.06 -24.37
CA SER A 39 -36.38 -2.13 -23.36
C SER A 39 -36.34 -2.44 -21.85
N ASN A 40 -35.29 -1.90 -21.20
CA ASN A 40 -35.23 -0.92 -20.09
C ASN A 40 -36.31 -0.79 -18.97
N PRO A 41 -35.94 -0.19 -17.80
CA PRO A 41 -36.62 -0.34 -16.49
C PRO A 41 -37.45 0.94 -16.14
N PRO A 42 -37.72 1.33 -14.86
CA PRO A 42 -37.56 0.66 -13.56
C PRO A 42 -38.83 0.71 -12.66
N SER A 43 -38.73 0.16 -11.45
CA SER A 43 -39.62 0.53 -10.34
C SER A 43 -38.91 0.43 -8.98
N SER A 44 -39.31 1.32 -8.06
CA SER A 44 -38.96 1.31 -6.64
C SER A 44 -40.23 1.46 -5.81
N THR A 45 -40.27 0.91 -4.58
CA THR A 45 -40.87 1.50 -3.36
C THR A 45 -40.95 0.48 -2.22
N ASN A 46 -41.06 0.98 -0.98
CA ASN A 46 -41.20 0.18 0.25
C ASN A 46 -42.63 -0.35 0.47
N ALA A 47 -42.79 -1.43 1.24
CA ALA A 47 -43.47 -1.40 2.56
C ALA A 47 -43.62 -2.80 3.22
N GLY A 48 -43.59 -2.85 4.56
CA GLY A 48 -43.86 -4.04 5.39
C GLY A 48 -42.62 -4.94 5.59
N GLY A 49 -42.15 -5.27 6.80
CA GLY A 49 -42.59 -4.87 8.15
C GLY A 49 -43.53 -5.88 8.83
N GLN A 50 -43.06 -6.50 9.92
CA GLN A 50 -43.81 -7.21 10.99
C GLN A 50 -42.88 -7.31 12.23
N GLN A 51 -43.44 -7.50 13.43
CA GLN A 51 -42.70 -7.50 14.71
C GLN A 51 -42.71 -8.90 15.35
N HIS A 52 -41.60 -9.31 15.97
CA HIS A 52 -41.51 -10.24 17.12
C HIS A 52 -40.04 -10.26 17.59
N GLY A 53 -39.67 -10.39 18.87
CA GLY A 53 -40.47 -10.40 20.10
C GLY A 53 -39.55 -10.24 21.33
N SER A 54 -40.07 -9.77 22.46
CA SER A 54 -39.26 -9.43 23.66
C SER A 54 -38.81 -10.65 24.47
N GLY A 55 -37.57 -10.62 24.97
CA GLY A 55 -37.08 -11.53 26.02
C GLY A 55 -36.35 -10.76 27.12
N THR A 56 -36.91 -10.71 28.32
CA THR A 56 -36.29 -10.12 29.52
C THR A 56 -35.68 -11.19 30.41
N GLY A 57 -34.53 -10.89 31.03
CA GLY A 57 -33.83 -11.81 31.93
C GLY A 57 -33.09 -11.07 33.04
N ASN A 58 -33.65 -11.09 34.26
CA ASN A 58 -32.95 -10.62 35.46
C ASN A 58 -31.99 -11.69 35.99
N GLY A 59 -30.78 -11.28 36.36
CA GLY A 59 -29.83 -12.09 37.13
C GLY A 59 -29.04 -11.18 38.08
N SER A 60 -28.92 -11.54 39.36
CA SER A 60 -28.36 -10.67 40.40
C SER A 60 -27.44 -11.45 41.35
N GLY A 61 -26.45 -10.76 41.92
CA GLY A 61 -25.68 -11.20 43.09
C GLY A 61 -24.18 -11.34 42.83
N GLY A 62 -23.35 -10.66 43.64
CA GLY A 62 -21.89 -10.77 43.53
C GLY A 62 -21.05 -9.69 44.23
N ASN A 63 -21.40 -9.27 45.45
CA ASN A 63 -20.52 -8.39 46.24
C ASN A 63 -19.26 -9.15 46.69
N ASN A 64 -18.09 -8.50 46.64
CA ASN A 64 -17.08 -8.68 47.70
C ASN A 64 -16.23 -7.40 47.91
N THR A 65 -15.67 -7.23 49.10
CA THR A 65 -15.03 -5.97 49.55
C THR A 65 -13.78 -6.21 50.40
N GLY A 66 -12.73 -5.42 50.16
CA GLY A 66 -11.52 -5.32 50.99
C GLY A 66 -10.40 -4.62 50.19
N ASN A 67 -9.75 -3.51 50.56
CA ASN A 67 -9.44 -2.79 51.81
C ASN A 67 -7.99 -3.00 52.32
N GLY A 68 -7.33 -1.91 52.75
CA GLY A 68 -5.87 -1.78 52.94
C GLY A 68 -5.18 -1.36 51.62
N GLY A 69 -4.24 -0.42 51.56
CA GLY A 69 -3.33 0.16 52.56
C GLY A 69 -1.88 -0.10 52.09
N THR A 70 -0.89 0.80 52.15
CA THR A 70 -0.77 2.10 52.85
C THR A 70 0.29 2.98 52.14
N SER A 71 0.34 4.28 52.41
CA SER A 71 1.37 5.20 51.86
C SER A 71 2.79 4.91 52.35
N GLY A 72 3.81 5.26 51.55
CA GLY A 72 5.23 5.18 51.94
C GLY A 72 6.12 6.19 51.22
N THR A 73 6.29 7.38 51.79
CA THR A 73 7.23 8.42 51.30
C THR A 73 8.65 8.20 51.84
N GLY A 74 9.66 8.26 50.98
CA GLY A 74 11.08 8.19 51.38
C GLY A 74 11.94 9.17 50.58
N VAL A 75 12.77 9.96 51.27
CA VAL A 75 13.64 11.01 50.70
C VAL A 75 15.02 10.89 51.36
N GLY A 76 16.13 10.90 50.60
CA GLY A 76 17.47 10.80 51.19
C GLY A 76 18.63 10.69 50.20
N ASN A 77 19.33 11.80 49.97
CA ASN A 77 20.61 11.93 49.24
C ASN A 77 21.66 10.88 49.69
N GLY A 78 22.55 10.31 48.88
CA GLY A 78 23.26 10.86 47.72
C GLY A 78 24.78 10.91 48.00
N ALA A 79 25.61 10.33 47.11
CA ALA A 79 27.05 10.59 46.99
C ALA A 79 27.54 10.17 45.59
N SER A 80 28.60 10.82 45.09
CA SER A 80 29.17 10.63 43.73
C SER A 80 30.61 10.09 43.82
N PRO A 81 31.17 9.56 42.72
CA PRO A 81 32.31 10.27 42.16
C PRO A 81 32.20 10.59 40.65
N THR A 82 33.06 11.49 40.18
CA THR A 82 33.16 12.07 38.83
C THR A 82 34.20 11.30 37.98
N THR A 83 34.44 11.51 36.66
CA THR A 83 34.21 12.61 35.69
C THR A 83 33.67 12.00 34.35
N LYS A 84 33.56 12.62 33.16
CA LYS A 84 34.08 13.87 32.51
C LYS A 84 33.03 14.37 31.46
N PRO A 85 33.20 15.54 30.79
CA PRO A 85 32.10 16.19 30.06
C PRO A 85 32.01 15.84 28.57
N SER A 86 30.78 16.00 28.04
CA SER A 86 30.41 15.97 26.63
C SER A 86 30.63 17.32 25.92
N GLN A 87 30.64 17.31 24.58
CA GLN A 87 30.59 18.49 23.72
C GLN A 87 29.35 18.40 22.81
N PRO A 88 28.64 19.51 22.47
CA PRO A 88 27.35 19.41 21.78
C PRO A 88 27.47 19.02 20.31
N GLY A 89 26.69 18.01 19.89
CA GLY A 89 26.35 17.81 18.49
C GLY A 89 25.22 18.77 18.08
N THR A 90 25.33 19.39 16.92
CA THR A 90 24.35 20.38 16.43
C THR A 90 23.06 19.71 15.96
N SER A 91 21.91 20.25 16.38
CA SER A 91 20.61 19.91 15.78
C SER A 91 20.62 20.26 14.28
N PRO A 92 20.00 19.44 13.40
CA PRO A 92 19.61 19.89 12.07
C PRO A 92 18.65 21.08 12.18
N THR A 93 18.85 22.09 11.34
CA THR A 93 17.99 23.27 11.19
C THR A 93 16.93 23.03 10.10
N ASP A 94 15.86 23.82 10.11
CA ASP A 94 14.82 23.80 9.06
C ASP A 94 15.41 23.85 7.64
N GLY A 95 14.95 22.93 6.78
CA GLY A 95 15.31 22.86 5.37
C GLY A 95 14.12 23.20 4.47
N GLN A 96 14.26 24.21 3.61
CA GLN A 96 13.30 24.44 2.53
C GLN A 96 13.29 23.26 1.54
N PRO A 97 12.18 23.03 0.80
CA PRO A 97 12.12 22.02 -0.26
C PRO A 97 13.21 22.24 -1.31
N VAL A 98 14.18 21.32 -1.38
CA VAL A 98 15.28 21.34 -2.34
C VAL A 98 14.99 20.40 -3.50
N THR A 99 14.72 20.95 -4.69
CA THR A 99 14.45 20.16 -5.91
C THR A 99 15.72 19.42 -6.36
N PRO A 100 15.81 18.07 -6.27
CA PRO A 100 17.10 17.39 -6.47
C PRO A 100 17.49 17.27 -7.95
N GLY A 101 18.65 17.79 -8.34
CA GLY A 101 19.30 17.43 -9.61
C GLY A 101 19.86 15.99 -9.60
N PRO A 102 20.37 15.47 -10.72
CA PRO A 102 20.88 14.10 -10.85
C PRO A 102 22.18 13.81 -10.05
N THR A 103 22.68 14.80 -9.31
CA THR A 103 23.80 14.68 -8.36
C THR A 103 23.49 15.39 -7.03
N GLY A 104 22.22 15.41 -6.62
CA GLY A 104 21.83 15.84 -5.27
C GLY A 104 22.40 14.91 -4.18
N PRO A 105 22.43 15.34 -2.91
CA PRO A 105 22.86 14.48 -1.81
C PRO A 105 21.95 13.25 -1.73
N GLN A 106 22.53 12.06 -1.94
CA GLN A 106 21.84 10.78 -1.77
C GLN A 106 21.55 10.52 -0.28
N ALA A 107 20.46 9.83 0.00
CA ALA A 107 20.23 9.30 1.34
C ALA A 107 21.21 8.14 1.63
N PRO A 108 21.64 7.94 2.89
CA PRO A 108 22.41 6.77 3.29
C PRO A 108 21.64 5.48 2.95
N LEU A 109 22.33 4.53 2.32
CA LEU A 109 21.75 3.23 1.99
C LEU A 109 21.60 2.36 3.25
N PRO A 110 20.50 1.59 3.39
CA PRO A 110 20.39 0.58 4.43
C PRO A 110 21.41 -0.57 4.21
N PRO A 111 21.68 -1.40 5.24
CA PRO A 111 22.56 -2.56 5.08
C PRO A 111 21.96 -3.61 4.13
N GLY A 112 22.73 -4.05 3.14
CA GLY A 112 22.36 -5.11 2.21
C GLY A 112 23.29 -5.18 1.00
N LYS A 113 22.97 -6.06 0.03
CA LYS A 113 23.73 -6.14 -1.23
C LYS A 113 23.28 -5.02 -2.17
N VAL A 114 24.13 -4.02 -2.41
CA VAL A 114 23.78 -2.91 -3.30
C VAL A 114 23.72 -3.38 -4.77
N VAL A 115 22.61 -3.11 -5.44
CA VAL A 115 22.34 -3.40 -6.86
C VAL A 115 21.82 -2.14 -7.58
N THR A 116 21.76 -2.19 -8.92
CA THR A 116 21.28 -1.09 -9.75
C THR A 116 20.92 -1.61 -11.15
N ALA A 117 20.12 -0.87 -11.91
CA ALA A 117 19.74 -1.21 -13.29
C ALA A 117 19.89 0.00 -14.24
N PRO A 118 19.86 -0.18 -15.56
CA PRO A 118 19.88 0.94 -16.51
C PRO A 118 18.65 1.85 -16.33
N ALA A 119 18.88 3.11 -16.01
CA ALA A 119 17.84 4.14 -15.95
C ALA A 119 17.25 4.45 -17.33
N GLY A 120 16.10 5.13 -17.37
CA GLY A 120 15.31 5.37 -18.57
C GLY A 120 14.08 4.45 -18.67
N VAL A 121 13.67 4.11 -19.90
CA VAL A 121 12.42 3.40 -20.17
C VAL A 121 12.51 1.91 -19.83
N GLN A 122 11.71 1.46 -18.86
CA GLN A 122 11.55 0.07 -18.45
C GLN A 122 10.36 -0.55 -19.19
N ASN A 123 10.52 -1.75 -19.75
CA ASN A 123 9.42 -2.47 -20.44
C ASN A 123 9.06 -3.80 -19.77
N ASP A 124 9.82 -4.17 -18.73
CA ASP A 124 9.57 -5.25 -17.79
C ASP A 124 9.90 -4.76 -16.37
N THR A 125 9.34 -5.43 -15.36
CA THR A 125 9.47 -5.07 -13.94
C THR A 125 10.91 -5.23 -13.45
N ILE A 126 11.39 -4.25 -12.67
CA ILE A 126 12.66 -4.36 -11.95
C ILE A 126 12.40 -5.10 -10.62
N VAL A 127 13.07 -6.23 -10.42
CA VAL A 127 12.99 -6.98 -9.15
C VAL A 127 14.13 -6.55 -8.24
N VAL A 128 13.83 -6.26 -6.98
CA VAL A 128 14.80 -6.05 -5.90
C VAL A 128 14.71 -7.27 -4.99
N HIS A 129 15.68 -8.18 -5.13
CA HIS A 129 15.61 -9.48 -4.46
C HIS A 129 15.86 -9.38 -2.94
N LYS A 130 15.55 -10.48 -2.23
CA LYS A 130 15.70 -10.64 -0.78
C LYS A 130 17.05 -10.14 -0.24
N GLY A 131 17.03 -9.06 0.52
CA GLY A 131 18.23 -8.46 1.14
C GLY A 131 19.09 -7.61 0.20
N GLU A 132 18.61 -7.31 -1.00
CA GLU A 132 19.23 -6.37 -1.93
C GLU A 132 18.77 -4.92 -1.69
N VAL A 133 19.66 -3.99 -1.99
CA VAL A 133 19.42 -2.55 -1.90
C VAL A 133 19.59 -1.95 -3.28
N PHE A 134 18.50 -1.66 -3.96
CA PHE A 134 18.53 -1.01 -5.25
C PHE A 134 18.86 0.47 -5.07
N ASP A 135 20.07 0.89 -5.45
CA ASP A 135 20.45 2.30 -5.48
C ASP A 135 20.22 2.89 -6.87
N GLY A 136 19.16 3.69 -6.98
CA GLY A 136 18.79 4.43 -8.18
C GLY A 136 19.66 5.65 -8.46
N LYS A 137 20.50 6.11 -7.52
CA LYS A 137 21.46 7.22 -7.69
C LYS A 137 20.84 8.52 -8.23
N GLY A 138 19.61 8.82 -7.80
CA GLY A 138 18.84 9.99 -8.25
C GLY A 138 18.39 9.93 -9.72
N GLN A 139 18.56 8.79 -10.40
CA GLN A 139 18.22 8.62 -11.81
C GLN A 139 16.73 8.30 -12.00
N THR A 140 16.19 8.63 -13.18
CA THR A 140 14.79 8.44 -13.53
C THR A 140 14.55 7.14 -14.28
N TYR A 141 13.64 6.34 -13.75
CA TYR A 141 13.07 5.14 -14.34
C TYR A 141 11.67 5.50 -14.85
N ILE A 142 11.33 5.05 -16.05
CA ILE A 142 10.09 5.45 -16.73
C ILE A 142 9.37 4.19 -17.18
N GLY A 143 8.18 3.93 -16.63
CA GLY A 143 7.36 2.82 -17.06
C GLY A 143 6.92 2.98 -18.52
N GLY A 144 7.34 2.03 -19.35
CA GLY A 144 7.11 2.01 -20.80
C GLY A 144 5.81 1.30 -21.21
N PRO A 145 5.50 1.28 -22.51
CA PRO A 145 4.20 0.81 -23.01
C PRO A 145 3.85 -0.67 -22.73
N CYS A 146 4.84 -1.51 -22.40
CA CYS A 146 4.61 -2.91 -22.02
C CYS A 146 4.61 -3.12 -20.48
N MET A 147 4.55 -2.03 -19.71
CA MET A 147 4.23 -1.99 -18.27
C MET A 147 2.77 -1.61 -18.03
N GLY A 148 2.28 -0.58 -18.74
CA GLY A 148 0.95 -0.04 -18.56
C GLY A 148 0.78 1.28 -19.33
N LYS A 149 -0.34 1.98 -19.09
CA LYS A 149 -0.61 3.30 -19.70
C LYS A 149 -0.47 4.46 -18.71
N GLY A 150 -0.34 4.18 -17.40
CA GLY A 150 -0.27 5.19 -16.34
C GLY A 150 -1.64 5.76 -16.00
N ASN A 151 -2.69 4.95 -16.14
CA ASN A 151 -4.07 5.29 -15.82
C ASN A 151 -4.61 4.37 -14.72
N GLN A 152 -5.88 4.53 -14.37
CA GLN A 152 -6.59 3.69 -13.41
C GLN A 152 -7.07 2.39 -14.10
N ASP A 153 -6.14 1.51 -14.45
CA ASP A 153 -6.37 0.24 -15.17
C ASP A 153 -5.72 -0.89 -14.34
N GLU A 154 -6.54 -1.71 -13.68
CA GLU A 154 -6.17 -2.66 -12.60
C GLU A 154 -5.30 -3.86 -13.07
N HIS A 155 -4.80 -3.83 -14.31
CA HIS A 155 -4.08 -4.94 -14.95
C HIS A 155 -2.72 -4.47 -15.50
N GLN A 156 -2.12 -3.47 -14.86
CA GLN A 156 -0.78 -2.98 -15.18
C GLN A 156 0.29 -3.79 -14.42
N LYS A 157 1.54 -3.72 -14.88
CA LYS A 157 2.68 -4.34 -14.19
C LYS A 157 3.29 -3.35 -13.18
N PRO A 158 3.69 -3.78 -11.97
CA PRO A 158 4.55 -2.98 -11.11
C PRO A 158 5.83 -2.54 -11.82
N GLN A 159 6.25 -1.28 -11.65
CA GLN A 159 7.56 -0.85 -12.16
C GLN A 159 8.69 -1.52 -11.37
N PHE A 160 8.50 -1.65 -10.06
CA PHE A 160 9.40 -2.36 -9.15
C PHE A 160 8.64 -3.38 -8.32
N ILE A 161 9.20 -4.58 -8.13
CA ILE A 161 8.80 -5.50 -7.06
C ILE A 161 9.94 -5.58 -6.05
N VAL A 162 9.62 -5.43 -4.77
CA VAL A 162 10.56 -5.56 -3.66
C VAL A 162 10.23 -6.83 -2.88
N GLU A 163 11.14 -7.80 -2.90
CA GLU A 163 11.04 -9.03 -2.11
C GLU A 163 11.25 -8.76 -0.60
N ASP A 164 10.83 -9.72 0.23
CA ASP A 164 10.98 -9.64 1.70
C ASP A 164 12.45 -9.43 2.14
N GLY A 165 12.71 -8.28 2.76
CA GLY A 165 14.02 -7.78 3.18
C GLY A 165 14.72 -6.87 2.17
N GLY A 166 14.12 -6.59 1.01
CA GLY A 166 14.65 -5.69 -0.01
C GLY A 166 14.52 -4.20 0.33
N SER A 167 15.20 -3.34 -0.43
CA SER A 167 15.09 -1.87 -0.28
C SER A 167 15.27 -1.13 -1.61
N LEU A 168 14.36 -0.22 -1.91
CA LEU A 168 14.42 0.71 -3.03
C LEU A 168 14.93 2.08 -2.53
N CYS A 169 16.00 2.61 -3.12
CA CYS A 169 16.66 3.82 -2.61
C CYS A 169 17.04 4.79 -3.74
N ASN A 170 16.88 6.10 -3.51
CA ASN A 170 17.32 7.17 -4.42
C ASN A 170 16.75 7.03 -5.86
N VAL A 171 15.52 6.55 -6.04
CA VAL A 171 14.88 6.35 -7.35
C VAL A 171 13.94 7.50 -7.70
N ARG A 172 14.03 8.03 -8.93
CA ARG A 172 12.94 8.80 -9.55
C ARG A 172 12.11 7.87 -10.43
N MET A 173 10.78 7.93 -10.36
CA MET A 173 9.86 7.10 -11.14
C MET A 173 8.69 7.91 -11.71
N LYS A 174 8.12 7.45 -12.82
CA LYS A 174 6.87 7.94 -13.44
C LYS A 174 6.44 7.05 -14.62
N GLY A 175 5.29 7.34 -15.22
CA GLY A 175 4.84 6.71 -16.48
C GLY A 175 3.92 5.52 -16.25
N GLY A 176 3.96 4.53 -17.15
CA GLY A 176 3.06 3.38 -17.10
C GLY A 176 3.38 2.38 -15.98
N GLY A 177 2.42 1.50 -15.65
CA GLY A 177 2.62 0.48 -14.64
C GLY A 177 1.90 0.78 -13.32
N ASP A 178 2.26 0.00 -12.30
CA ASP A 178 1.64 -0.08 -10.97
C ASP A 178 2.70 0.20 -9.88
N GLY A 179 3.26 1.42 -9.88
CA GLY A 179 4.16 1.89 -8.82
C GLY A 179 5.26 0.91 -8.36
N VAL A 180 5.30 0.65 -7.05
CA VAL A 180 6.23 -0.24 -6.35
C VAL A 180 5.46 -1.25 -5.50
N HIS A 181 5.56 -2.55 -5.81
CA HIS A 181 4.91 -3.61 -5.03
C HIS A 181 5.85 -4.18 -3.96
N PHE A 182 5.34 -4.31 -2.73
CA PHE A 182 6.03 -4.96 -1.61
C PHE A 182 5.44 -6.33 -1.33
N LEU A 183 6.16 -7.37 -1.78
CA LEU A 183 5.81 -8.77 -1.49
C LEU A 183 5.85 -9.03 0.01
N GLY A 184 6.86 -8.52 0.72
CA GLY A 184 7.05 -8.71 2.14
C GLY A 184 7.60 -7.46 2.81
N SER A 185 8.43 -7.64 3.84
CA SER A 185 9.04 -6.51 4.53
C SER A 185 9.99 -5.76 3.60
N GLY A 186 10.07 -4.43 3.68
CA GLY A 186 10.97 -3.68 2.82
C GLY A 186 10.96 -2.18 3.06
N LYS A 187 11.82 -1.46 2.34
CA LYS A 187 11.99 -0.01 2.45
C LYS A 187 11.88 0.70 1.10
N MET A 188 11.30 1.90 1.09
CA MET A 188 11.37 2.87 0.00
C MET A 188 11.95 4.17 0.57
N VAL A 189 13.15 4.57 0.16
CA VAL A 189 13.91 5.64 0.82
C VAL A 189 14.38 6.70 -0.18
N ASN A 190 14.06 7.97 0.08
CA ASN A 190 14.46 9.10 -0.76
C ASN A 190 14.09 8.90 -2.24
N CYS A 191 12.88 8.41 -2.48
CA CYS A 191 12.36 8.15 -3.81
C CYS A 191 11.32 9.21 -4.21
N VAL A 192 11.27 9.56 -5.50
CA VAL A 192 10.32 10.54 -6.03
C VAL A 192 9.46 9.88 -7.09
N ASN A 193 8.16 9.76 -6.84
CA ASN A 193 7.20 9.47 -7.91
C ASN A 193 6.71 10.80 -8.48
N GLU A 194 7.19 11.15 -9.68
CA GLU A 194 6.97 12.46 -10.30
C GLU A 194 5.55 12.63 -10.85
N ASP A 195 4.87 11.51 -11.15
CA ASP A 195 3.50 11.46 -11.68
C ASP A 195 2.94 10.05 -11.44
N VAL A 196 2.07 9.91 -10.42
CA VAL A 196 1.54 8.63 -9.93
C VAL A 196 0.53 8.00 -10.91
N SER A 197 0.58 6.67 -11.03
CA SER A 197 -0.04 5.87 -12.10
C SER A 197 -1.45 5.34 -11.78
N GLU A 198 -1.62 4.04 -11.48
CA GLU A 198 -2.75 3.56 -10.69
C GLU A 198 -2.58 4.12 -9.27
N ASP A 199 -1.54 3.63 -8.60
CA ASP A 199 -0.99 4.10 -7.35
C ASP A 199 0.55 4.25 -7.41
N ALA A 200 1.17 4.55 -6.26
CA ALA A 200 2.60 4.73 -6.11
C ALA A 200 3.27 3.53 -5.41
N VAL A 201 2.57 2.91 -4.45
CA VAL A 201 3.04 1.77 -3.66
C VAL A 201 1.88 0.81 -3.39
N THR A 202 2.11 -0.48 -3.62
CA THR A 202 1.20 -1.57 -3.23
C THR A 202 1.85 -2.40 -2.14
N ILE A 203 1.11 -2.68 -1.07
CA ILE A 203 1.49 -3.66 -0.06
C ILE A 203 0.67 -4.92 -0.31
N ASP A 204 1.35 -6.04 -0.57
CA ASP A 204 0.67 -7.19 -1.17
C ASP A 204 -0.23 -7.95 -0.20
N GLY A 205 -1.37 -8.40 -0.71
CA GLY A 205 -2.34 -9.26 -0.02
C GLY A 205 -2.20 -10.71 -0.45
N GLN A 206 -3.04 -11.59 0.09
CA GLN A 206 -3.17 -12.94 -0.44
C GLN A 206 -3.65 -12.94 -1.91
N GLY A 207 -4.39 -11.90 -2.32
CA GLY A 207 -4.94 -11.75 -3.67
C GLY A 207 -3.90 -11.53 -4.78
N ASN A 208 -2.89 -10.68 -4.56
CA ASN A 208 -1.91 -10.32 -5.60
C ASN A 208 -0.49 -10.91 -5.37
N ARG A 209 -0.07 -11.17 -4.12
CA ARG A 209 1.28 -11.69 -3.80
C ARG A 209 1.70 -12.92 -4.61
N ALA A 210 0.75 -13.81 -4.94
CA ALA A 210 1.04 -15.01 -5.75
C ALA A 210 1.34 -14.71 -7.23
N HIS A 211 0.73 -13.66 -7.79
CA HIS A 211 1.02 -13.17 -9.13
C HIS A 211 2.39 -12.46 -9.16
N ASP A 212 2.61 -11.57 -8.20
CA ASP A 212 3.80 -10.72 -8.19
C ASP A 212 5.07 -11.53 -7.81
N ALA A 213 4.95 -12.55 -6.95
CA ALA A 213 6.02 -13.53 -6.74
C ALA A 213 6.33 -14.34 -8.02
N GLY A 214 5.33 -14.58 -8.86
CA GLY A 214 5.49 -15.20 -10.18
C GLY A 214 6.22 -14.31 -11.19
N ILE A 215 6.07 -12.99 -11.10
CA ILE A 215 6.86 -12.01 -11.86
C ILE A 215 8.30 -11.96 -11.34
N ALA A 216 8.48 -11.95 -10.01
CA ALA A 216 9.79 -11.91 -9.36
C ALA A 216 10.60 -13.22 -9.53
N GLY A 217 9.92 -14.35 -9.70
CA GLY A 217 10.53 -15.69 -9.75
C GLY A 217 10.83 -16.26 -8.35
N CYS A 218 10.13 -15.79 -7.31
CA CYS A 218 10.36 -16.14 -5.91
C CYS A 218 9.19 -16.92 -5.28
N SER A 219 9.30 -17.25 -3.98
CA SER A 219 8.18 -17.79 -3.22
C SER A 219 7.20 -16.66 -2.81
N PRO A 220 5.88 -16.88 -2.84
CA PRO A 220 4.88 -15.98 -2.24
C PRO A 220 4.74 -16.16 -0.72
N GLU A 221 5.59 -16.95 -0.06
CA GLU A 221 5.57 -17.12 1.39
C GLU A 221 6.28 -15.96 2.11
N VAL A 222 5.57 -15.29 3.01
CA VAL A 222 6.14 -14.28 3.92
C VAL A 222 5.83 -14.69 5.37
N ASN A 223 6.81 -14.49 6.25
CA ASN A 223 6.76 -14.97 7.62
C ASN A 223 6.30 -13.86 8.58
N GLY A 224 5.13 -14.04 9.20
CA GLY A 224 4.55 -13.04 10.09
C GLY A 224 3.97 -11.85 9.33
N ARG A 225 3.79 -10.73 10.02
CA ARG A 225 3.32 -9.48 9.44
C ARG A 225 4.50 -8.74 8.78
N PRO A 226 4.45 -8.37 7.48
CA PRO A 226 5.46 -7.54 6.84
C PRO A 226 5.66 -6.21 7.55
N LYS A 227 6.90 -5.69 7.58
CA LYS A 227 7.14 -4.27 7.86
C LYS A 227 7.51 -3.50 6.60
N VAL A 228 6.70 -2.51 6.20
CA VAL A 228 6.97 -1.65 5.04
C VAL A 228 7.28 -0.24 5.52
N GLU A 229 8.40 0.33 5.07
CA GLU A 229 8.90 1.63 5.53
C GLU A 229 9.15 2.58 4.35
N ILE A 230 8.24 3.54 4.15
CA ILE A 230 8.37 4.65 3.20
C ILE A 230 8.99 5.83 3.98
N ILE A 231 10.10 6.37 3.48
CA ILE A 231 10.93 7.33 4.22
C ILE A 231 11.47 8.42 3.29
N ASN A 232 11.25 9.69 3.65
CA ASN A 232 11.70 10.89 2.92
C ASN A 232 11.37 10.88 1.42
N CYS A 233 10.22 10.33 1.04
CA CYS A 233 9.78 10.23 -0.35
C CYS A 233 8.92 11.42 -0.77
N THR A 234 8.84 11.69 -2.08
CA THR A 234 7.93 12.71 -2.64
C THR A 234 7.03 12.08 -3.70
N LEU A 235 5.72 12.05 -3.46
CA LEU A 235 4.74 11.31 -4.25
C LEU A 235 3.67 12.29 -4.77
N ASN A 236 3.52 12.42 -6.09
CA ASN A 236 2.79 13.53 -6.71
C ASN A 236 1.67 13.06 -7.66
N ASN A 237 0.58 13.81 -7.72
CA ASN A 237 -0.51 13.70 -8.71
C ASN A 237 -1.34 12.40 -8.66
N ALA A 238 -1.42 11.71 -7.52
CA ALA A 238 -2.24 10.49 -7.41
C ALA A 238 -3.71 10.76 -7.77
N ALA A 239 -4.21 10.02 -8.78
CA ALA A 239 -5.56 10.18 -9.29
C ALA A 239 -6.58 9.80 -8.19
N ASP A 240 -6.47 8.60 -7.64
CA ASP A 240 -7.05 8.22 -6.35
C ASP A 240 -6.00 8.00 -5.25
N LYS A 241 -5.39 6.82 -5.14
CA LYS A 241 -4.59 6.45 -3.95
C LYS A 241 -3.08 6.61 -4.15
N VAL A 242 -2.34 6.91 -3.09
CA VAL A 242 -0.86 6.87 -3.10
C VAL A 242 -0.36 5.48 -2.69
N VAL A 243 -0.91 4.94 -1.60
CA VAL A 243 -0.63 3.57 -1.12
C VAL A 243 -1.90 2.72 -1.14
N GLN A 244 -1.87 1.61 -1.87
CA GLN A 244 -2.82 0.50 -1.74
C GLN A 244 -2.28 -0.50 -0.72
N ASP A 245 -3.13 -0.92 0.20
CA ASP A 245 -2.84 -1.98 1.16
C ASP A 245 -3.81 -3.15 0.98
N ASN A 246 -3.29 -4.26 0.45
CA ASN A 246 -4.05 -5.47 0.16
C ASN A 246 -3.97 -6.52 1.30
N GLY A 247 -3.19 -6.30 2.37
CA GLY A 247 -3.03 -7.30 3.42
C GLY A 247 -2.17 -6.85 4.60
N ALA A 248 -2.56 -7.32 5.80
CA ALA A 248 -2.01 -6.95 7.10
C ALA A 248 -0.49 -6.68 7.11
N ALA A 249 -0.10 -5.42 7.33
CA ALA A 249 1.29 -4.95 7.39
C ALA A 249 1.51 -3.90 8.51
N ASP A 250 2.69 -3.90 9.12
CA ASP A 250 3.14 -2.78 9.98
C ASP A 250 3.81 -1.73 9.07
N VAL A 251 3.20 -0.56 8.92
CA VAL A 251 3.63 0.44 7.92
C VAL A 251 4.14 1.70 8.59
N VAL A 252 5.26 2.24 8.10
CA VAL A 252 5.78 3.55 8.48
C VAL A 252 5.84 4.45 7.24
N MET A 253 5.33 5.67 7.37
CA MET A 253 5.56 6.80 6.48
C MET A 253 6.24 7.90 7.29
N SER A 254 7.48 8.27 6.96
CA SER A 254 8.32 9.14 7.80
C SER A 254 9.06 10.19 6.98
N GLY A 255 8.74 11.47 7.22
CA GLY A 255 9.30 12.61 6.47
C GLY A 255 8.82 12.70 5.01
N ASP A 256 7.75 12.00 4.66
CA ASP A 256 7.22 11.94 3.29
C ASP A 256 6.43 13.21 2.92
N THR A 257 6.50 13.58 1.65
CA THR A 257 5.68 14.64 1.05
C THR A 257 4.72 14.06 0.02
N VAL A 258 3.44 14.38 0.13
CA VAL A 258 2.42 14.07 -0.90
C VAL A 258 1.88 15.38 -1.47
N ASN A 259 1.81 15.49 -2.80
CA ASN A 259 1.21 16.63 -3.48
C ASN A 259 0.15 16.16 -4.48
N GLY A 260 -1.11 16.25 -4.10
CA GLY A 260 -2.24 15.80 -4.91
C GLY A 260 -2.50 14.31 -4.74
N ALA A 261 -3.58 13.97 -4.05
CA ALA A 261 -4.10 12.61 -3.92
C ALA A 261 -5.61 12.61 -3.75
N GLY A 262 -6.29 11.53 -4.12
CA GLY A 262 -7.59 11.18 -3.54
C GLY A 262 -7.43 10.75 -2.08
N LYS A 263 -6.65 9.70 -1.87
CA LYS A 263 -6.35 9.07 -0.57
C LYS A 263 -4.84 8.91 -0.43
N VAL A 264 -4.26 9.16 0.75
CA VAL A 264 -2.82 8.84 0.94
C VAL A 264 -2.62 7.35 1.15
N PHE A 265 -3.34 6.74 2.09
CA PHE A 265 -3.29 5.30 2.37
C PHE A 265 -4.69 4.69 2.35
N ARG A 266 -4.85 3.60 1.61
CA ARG A 266 -6.13 2.89 1.43
C ARG A 266 -5.95 1.39 1.61
N THR A 267 -6.55 0.84 2.68
CA THR A 267 -6.76 -0.63 2.74
C THR A 267 -7.76 -1.03 1.66
N ASN A 268 -7.66 -2.23 1.10
CA ASN A 268 -8.52 -2.66 -0.01
C ASN A 268 -10.02 -2.49 0.30
N GLY A 269 -10.81 -2.17 -0.73
CA GLY A 269 -12.21 -1.76 -0.60
C GLY A 269 -13.11 -2.88 -0.10
N GLY A 270 -13.90 -2.62 0.95
CA GLY A 270 -14.84 -3.59 1.51
C GLY A 270 -14.22 -4.79 2.24
N HIS A 271 -12.89 -4.95 2.17
CA HIS A 271 -12.17 -5.94 2.98
C HIS A 271 -12.23 -5.56 4.46
N THR A 272 -12.53 -6.57 5.29
CA THR A 272 -12.66 -6.43 6.76
C THR A 272 -11.65 -7.29 7.53
N ASP A 273 -10.86 -8.05 6.80
CA ASP A 273 -9.80 -8.96 7.21
C ASP A 273 -8.40 -8.32 7.28
N ILE A 274 -8.25 -7.08 6.79
CA ILE A 274 -6.98 -6.36 6.79
C ILE A 274 -6.69 -5.77 8.18
N ASP A 275 -5.56 -6.19 8.74
CA ASP A 275 -5.08 -5.88 10.10
C ASP A 275 -3.71 -5.19 10.05
N SER A 276 -3.68 -4.03 9.39
CA SER A 276 -2.47 -3.21 9.15
C SER A 276 -2.37 -2.05 10.12
N HIS A 277 -1.18 -1.75 10.63
CA HIS A 277 -0.95 -0.62 11.53
C HIS A 277 -0.03 0.41 10.88
N LEU A 278 -0.61 1.52 10.44
CA LEU A 278 0.11 2.65 9.85
C LEU A 278 0.61 3.62 10.92
N GLN A 279 1.85 4.07 10.79
CA GLN A 279 2.44 5.19 11.53
C GLN A 279 2.83 6.26 10.52
N VAL A 280 2.30 7.48 10.68
CA VAL A 280 2.66 8.65 9.87
C VAL A 280 3.36 9.65 10.77
N GLU A 281 4.63 9.94 10.51
CA GLU A 281 5.42 10.88 11.31
C GLU A 281 6.16 11.94 10.48
N ASN A 282 6.05 13.21 10.88
CA ASN A 282 6.79 14.33 10.29
C ASN A 282 6.50 14.59 8.79
N CYS A 283 5.37 14.13 8.29
CA CYS A 283 5.00 14.22 6.87
C CYS A 283 4.23 15.50 6.52
N GLU A 284 4.24 15.87 5.23
CA GLU A 284 3.42 16.95 4.66
C GLU A 284 2.58 16.44 3.48
N PHE A 285 1.26 16.34 3.67
CA PHE A 285 0.33 15.82 2.68
C PHE A 285 -0.64 16.91 2.19
N ASN A 286 -0.32 17.50 1.05
CA ASN A 286 -1.05 18.61 0.43
C ASN A 286 -1.97 18.14 -0.72
N GLN A 287 -3.05 18.87 -0.96
CA GLN A 287 -4.05 18.65 -2.01
C GLN A 287 -4.69 17.25 -1.94
N VAL A 288 -4.96 16.77 -0.73
CA VAL A 288 -5.64 15.48 -0.49
C VAL A 288 -7.16 15.68 -0.58
N LYS A 289 -7.85 14.96 -1.47
CA LYS A 289 -9.27 15.19 -1.81
C LYS A 289 -10.27 14.48 -0.89
N GLU A 290 -9.90 13.34 -0.30
CA GLU A 290 -10.75 12.53 0.60
C GLU A 290 -10.13 12.39 1.99
N ALA A 291 -9.07 11.59 2.14
CA ALA A 291 -8.50 11.28 3.45
C ALA A 291 -7.00 10.93 3.43
N VAL A 292 -6.31 11.10 4.57
CA VAL A 292 -4.96 10.55 4.74
C VAL A 292 -5.01 9.03 4.94
N PHE A 293 -5.80 8.53 5.90
CA PHE A 293 -6.01 7.09 6.08
C PHE A 293 -7.48 6.72 5.84
N ARG A 294 -7.74 5.82 4.88
CA ARG A 294 -9.08 5.29 4.59
C ARG A 294 -9.09 3.77 4.74
N THR A 295 -9.92 3.27 5.65
CA THR A 295 -10.15 1.82 5.80
C THR A 295 -11.64 1.50 5.98
N ASP A 296 -12.03 0.30 5.55
CA ASP A 296 -13.31 -0.32 5.92
C ASP A 296 -13.12 -1.46 6.94
N ALA A 297 -11.86 -1.84 7.23
CA ALA A 297 -11.53 -2.91 8.14
C ALA A 297 -11.50 -2.40 9.60
N PRO A 298 -12.03 -3.17 10.57
CA PRO A 298 -12.00 -2.79 11.99
C PRO A 298 -10.65 -3.08 12.68
N GLY A 299 -9.81 -3.95 12.10
CA GLY A 299 -8.47 -4.27 12.62
C GLY A 299 -7.42 -3.21 12.29
N ALA A 300 -7.45 -2.70 11.05
CA ALA A 300 -6.47 -1.72 10.59
C ALA A 300 -6.53 -0.40 11.38
N THR A 301 -5.37 0.15 11.76
CA THR A 301 -5.26 1.37 12.59
C THR A 301 -4.23 2.33 12.03
N VAL A 302 -4.34 3.61 12.38
CA VAL A 302 -3.32 4.62 12.12
C VAL A 302 -2.94 5.39 13.38
N THR A 303 -1.66 5.73 13.49
CA THR A 303 -1.12 6.74 14.41
C THR A 303 -0.54 7.91 13.61
N LEU A 304 -0.98 9.13 13.92
CA LEU A 304 -0.53 10.36 13.27
C LEU A 304 0.27 11.22 14.26
N ALA A 305 1.48 11.63 13.88
CA ALA A 305 2.36 12.47 14.70
C ALA A 305 3.07 13.53 13.83
N ASN A 306 3.02 14.80 14.22
CA ASN A 306 3.65 15.91 13.48
C ASN A 306 3.29 15.90 11.96
N LEU A 307 2.05 15.54 11.62
CA LEU A 307 1.52 15.57 10.26
C LEU A 307 0.96 16.95 9.96
N LYS A 308 1.40 17.54 8.85
CA LYS A 308 0.74 18.70 8.23
C LYS A 308 -0.09 18.21 7.03
N THR A 309 -1.39 18.48 7.02
CA THR A 309 -2.25 18.12 5.87
C THR A 309 -3.46 19.03 5.72
N ASP A 310 -3.89 19.23 4.47
CA ASP A 310 -5.14 19.91 4.09
C ASP A 310 -6.32 18.95 3.84
N ALA A 311 -6.11 17.63 4.04
CA ALA A 311 -7.13 16.61 3.84
C ALA A 311 -8.44 16.93 4.62
N PRO A 312 -9.63 16.80 4.00
CA PRO A 312 -10.91 17.02 4.66
C PRO A 312 -11.05 16.18 5.94
N ASP A 313 -10.82 14.87 5.82
CA ASP A 313 -10.63 13.95 6.94
C ASP A 313 -9.15 13.56 7.04
N GLU A 314 -8.61 13.46 8.25
CA GLU A 314 -7.33 12.79 8.48
C GLU A 314 -7.52 11.28 8.44
N VAL A 315 -8.64 10.80 8.99
CA VAL A 315 -8.99 9.38 9.02
C VAL A 315 -10.45 9.16 8.67
N ILE A 316 -10.75 8.17 7.82
CA ILE A 316 -12.09 7.65 7.62
C ILE A 316 -12.07 6.14 7.88
N ALA A 317 -12.64 5.73 9.01
CA ALA A 317 -12.57 4.36 9.53
C ALA A 317 -13.91 3.93 10.18
N PRO A 318 -14.15 2.62 10.40
CA PRO A 318 -15.32 2.12 11.13
C PRO A 318 -15.45 2.68 12.57
N ASN A 319 -14.34 2.94 13.26
CA ASN A 319 -14.32 3.44 14.63
C ASN A 319 -13.18 4.45 14.87
N ALA A 320 -13.48 5.53 15.60
CA ALA A 320 -12.50 6.55 15.98
C ALA A 320 -11.34 6.02 16.86
N SER A 321 -11.50 4.87 17.53
CA SER A 321 -10.38 4.23 18.25
C SER A 321 -9.25 3.73 17.33
N GLN A 322 -9.49 3.65 16.02
CA GLN A 322 -8.50 3.28 15.01
C GLN A 322 -7.60 4.46 14.59
N ALA A 323 -7.83 5.67 15.13
CA ALA A 323 -7.30 6.94 14.63
C ALA A 323 -6.51 7.73 15.69
N ILE A 324 -5.37 7.19 16.13
CA ILE A 324 -4.56 7.80 17.20
C ILE A 324 -3.89 9.08 16.68
N GLY A 325 -4.05 10.18 17.41
CA GLY A 325 -3.48 11.49 17.04
C GLY A 325 -4.29 12.27 15.99
N ALA A 326 -5.33 11.67 15.40
CA ALA A 326 -6.21 12.35 14.46
C ALA A 326 -7.17 13.35 15.15
N THR A 327 -7.46 14.43 14.44
CA THR A 327 -8.39 15.51 14.85
C THR A 327 -9.63 15.57 13.95
N ARG A 328 -9.51 15.16 12.68
CA ARG A 328 -10.62 15.06 11.72
C ARG A 328 -10.85 13.59 11.38
N ILE A 329 -11.89 13.00 12.00
CA ILE A 329 -12.24 11.59 11.86
C ILE A 329 -13.65 11.50 11.26
N GLY A 330 -13.75 11.02 10.03
CA GLY A 330 -14.99 10.76 9.32
C GLY A 330 -15.39 9.28 9.36
N HIS A 331 -16.58 8.99 8.85
CA HIS A 331 -17.05 7.62 8.59
C HIS A 331 -17.77 7.58 7.24
N LYS A 332 -17.42 6.60 6.40
CA LYS A 332 -17.99 6.36 5.08
C LYS A 332 -18.13 4.85 4.90
N ALA A 333 -19.31 4.39 4.50
CA ALA A 333 -19.52 2.99 4.15
C ALA A 333 -18.85 2.67 2.80
N TYR A 334 -18.44 1.43 2.61
CA TYR A 334 -18.07 0.92 1.29
C TYR A 334 -19.31 0.85 0.37
N SER A 335 -19.14 1.16 -0.92
CA SER A 335 -20.23 1.42 -1.87
C SER A 335 -20.28 0.47 -3.08
N GLY A 336 -19.29 -0.41 -3.22
CA GLY A 336 -18.68 -0.64 -4.54
C GLY A 336 -17.58 0.39 -4.76
#